data_AF-A0AAW6HQY7-F1
#
_entry.id   AF-A0AAW6HQY7-F1
#
_cell.length_a   1.000
_cell.length_b   1.000
_cell.length_c   1.000
_cell.angle_alpha   90.00
_cell.angle_beta   90.00
_cell.angle_gamma   90.00
#
_symmetry.space_group_name_H-M   'P 1'
#
loop_
_entity.id
_entity.type
_entity.pdbx_description
1 polymer ?
#
loop_
_entity_poly.entity_id
_entity_poly.type
_entity_poly.pdbx_seq_one_letter_code
_entity_poly.pdbx_strand_id
1 'polypeptide(L)' 'MTSNDYYDFLEKVLERYETGELSEEEARQMVNDAVIDEWKSDPREPHDVPDDYIPPSSNC' A
#
# COMPACT_ATOMS: atom_id res chain seq x y z
N MET A 1 -11.90 0.29 4.12
CA MET A 1 -11.46 0.97 5.35
C MET A 1 -11.81 2.45 5.23
N THR A 2 -12.19 3.17 6.29
CA THR A 2 -12.29 4.64 6.18
C THR A 2 -10.91 5.26 6.39
N SER A 3 -10.65 6.48 5.90
CA SER A 3 -9.33 7.12 6.06
C SER A 3 -8.89 7.21 7.54
N ASN A 4 -9.82 7.43 8.47
CA ASN A 4 -9.50 7.45 9.90
C ASN A 4 -9.06 6.07 10.42
N ASP A 5 -9.70 4.99 9.99
CA ASP A 5 -9.32 3.63 10.40
C ASP A 5 -7.91 3.25 9.93
N TYR A 6 -7.49 3.77 8.76
CA TYR A 6 -6.14 3.57 8.24
C TYR A 6 -5.09 4.29 9.09
N TYR A 7 -5.35 5.52 9.54
CA TYR A 7 -4.44 6.25 10.42
C TYR A 7 -4.31 5.60 11.80
N ASP A 8 -5.43 5.15 12.39
CA ASP A 8 -5.43 4.40 13.65
C ASP A 8 -4.66 3.07 13.54
N PHE A 9 -4.72 2.42 12.37
CA PHE A 9 -3.95 1.21 12.09
C PHE A 9 -2.45 1.52 12.01
N LEU A 10 -2.06 2.56 11.27
CA LEU A 10 -0.66 2.97 11.15
C LEU A 10 -0.05 3.33 12.50
N GLU A 11 -0.79 4.05 13.35
CA GLU A 11 -0.33 4.43 14.70
C GLU A 11 -0.05 3.20 15.55
N LYS A 12 -0.93 2.18 15.53
CA LYS A 12 -0.72 0.92 16.26
C LYS A 12 0.47 0.10 15.74
N VAL A 13 0.72 0.12 14.43
CA VAL A 13 1.88 -0.56 13.84
C VAL A 13 3.18 0.14 14.25
N LEU A 14 3.20 1.48 14.23
CA LEU A 14 4.33 2.29 14.68
C LEU A 14 4.63 2.09 16.16
N GLU A 15 3.61 2.12 17.03
CA GLU A 15 3.78 1.88 18.47
C GLU A 15 4.45 0.52 18.74
N ARG A 16 3.99 -0.53 18.06
CA ARG A 16 4.56 -1.89 18.20
C ARG A 16 5.97 -2.02 17.63
N TYR A 17 6.31 -1.25 16.60
CA TYR A 17 7.67 -1.19 16.09
C TYR A 17 8.60 -0.47 17.09
N GLU A 18 8.16 0.64 17.68
CA GLU A 18 8.92 1.40 18.68
C GLU A 18 9.14 0.63 19.98
N THR A 19 8.17 -0.18 20.40
CA THR A 19 8.31 -1.09 21.56
C THR A 19 9.22 -2.28 21.28
N GLY A 20 9.60 -2.50 20.00
CA GLY A 20 10.39 -3.65 19.55
C GLY A 20 9.58 -4.96 19.48
N GLU A 21 8.25 -4.90 19.57
CA GLU A 21 7.36 -6.05 19.36
C GLU A 21 7.30 -6.46 17.88
N LEU A 22 7.51 -5.51 16.96
CA LEU A 22 7.59 -5.76 15.53
C LEU A 22 8.97 -5.42 15.00
N SER A 23 9.51 -6.29 14.15
CA SER A 23 10.64 -5.93 13.30
C SER A 23 10.20 -5.00 12.16
N GLU A 24 11.17 -4.30 11.56
CA GLU A 24 10.90 -3.39 10.43
C GLU A 24 10.23 -4.12 9.27
N GLU A 25 10.64 -5.37 9.00
CA GLU A 25 10.09 -6.20 7.93
C GLU A 25 8.63 -6.58 8.20
N GLU A 26 8.30 -6.93 9.45
CA GLU A 26 6.94 -7.29 9.85
C GLU A 26 6.01 -6.07 9.82
N ALA A 27 6.48 -4.91 10.30
CA ALA A 27 5.74 -3.65 10.19
C ALA A 27 5.49 -3.28 8.71
N ARG A 28 6.49 -3.46 7.84
CA ARG A 28 6.35 -3.21 6.40
C ARG A 28 5.35 -4.16 5.74
N GLN A 29 5.33 -5.44 6.12
CA GLN A 29 4.37 -6.41 5.60
C GLN A 29 2.94 -6.05 6.02
N MET A 30 2.73 -5.70 7.30
CA MET A 30 1.40 -5.30 7.78
C MET A 30 0.84 -4.08 7.04
N VAL A 31 1.67 -3.07 6.78
CA VAL A 31 1.24 -1.89 6.01
C VAL A 31 0.96 -2.24 4.54
N ASN A 32 1.80 -3.07 3.91
CA ASN A 32 1.56 -3.51 2.53
C ASN A 32 0.27 -4.33 2.42
N ASP A 33 0.00 -5.23 3.36
CA ASP A 33 -1.22 -6.04 3.34
C ASP A 33 -2.47 -5.19 3.49
N ALA A 34 -2.46 -4.18 4.38
CA ALA A 34 -3.59 -3.26 4.53
C ALA A 34 -3.86 -2.46 3.24
N VAL A 35 -2.80 -2.00 2.56
CA VAL A 35 -2.92 -1.27 1.29
C VAL A 35 -3.39 -2.19 0.16
N ILE A 36 -2.87 -3.42 0.09
CA ILE A 36 -3.28 -4.41 -0.92
C ILE A 36 -4.73 -4.84 -0.72
N ASP A 37 -5.18 -5.02 0.52
CA ASP A 37 -6.55 -5.42 0.82
C ASP A 37 -7.55 -4.31 0.47
N GLU A 38 -7.18 -3.04 0.69
CA GLU A 38 -7.93 -1.89 0.19
C GLU A 38 -7.95 -1.83 -1.34
N TRP A 39 -6.80 -2.05 -1.99
CA TRP A 39 -6.67 -2.03 -3.45
C TRP A 39 -7.41 -3.20 -4.13
N LYS A 40 -7.44 -4.39 -3.51
CA LYS A 40 -8.22 -5.55 -3.97
C LYS A 40 -9.72 -5.41 -3.72
N SER A 41 -10.10 -4.71 -2.66
CA SER A 41 -11.50 -4.42 -2.35
C SER A 41 -12.06 -3.29 -3.20
N ASP A 42 -11.18 -2.47 -3.79
CA ASP A 42 -11.59 -1.42 -4.72
C ASP A 42 -12.00 -2.05 -6.07
N PRO A 43 -13.26 -1.87 -6.51
CA PRO A 43 -13.77 -2.46 -7.74
C PRO A 43 -13.28 -1.71 -9.00
N ARG A 44 -12.42 -0.68 -8.86
CA ARG A 44 -11.76 -0.06 -10.01
C ARG A 44 -11.05 -1.16 -10.80
N GLU A 45 -11.53 -1.39 -12.04
CA GLU A 45 -10.85 -2.29 -12.97
C GLU A 45 -9.37 -1.91 -13.05
N PRO A 46 -8.45 -2.87 -13.18
CA PRO A 46 -7.09 -2.55 -13.57
C PRO A 46 -7.20 -1.62 -14.77
N HIS A 47 -6.79 -0.37 -14.61
CA HIS A 47 -6.79 0.54 -15.74
C HIS A 47 -5.76 -0.02 -16.71
N ASP A 48 -6.24 -0.68 -17.76
CA ASP A 48 -5.40 -0.97 -18.91
C ASP A 48 -4.74 0.33 -19.31
N VAL A 49 -3.42 0.26 -19.47
CA VAL A 49 -2.67 1.38 -20.00
C VAL A 49 -3.36 1.74 -21.32
N PRO A 50 -3.83 2.99 -21.52
CA PRO A 50 -4.56 3.34 -22.74
C PRO A 50 -3.71 2.94 -23.95
N ASP A 51 -4.33 2.36 -24.97
CA ASP A 51 -3.62 1.89 -26.17
C ASP A 51 -2.74 2.98 -26.83
N ASP A 52 -3.07 4.25 -26.57
CA ASP A 52 -2.33 5.43 -27.03
C ASP A 52 -1.18 5.86 -26.09
N TYR A 53 -0.86 5.09 -25.05
CA TYR A 53 0.31 5.35 -24.20
C TYR A 53 1.59 5.04 -24.97
N ILE A 54 2.25 6.10 -25.44
CA ILE A 54 3.59 6.02 -25.99
C ILE A 54 4.56 6.14 -24.80
N PRO A 55 5.20 5.05 -24.35
CA PRO A 55 6.22 5.16 -23.31
C PRO A 55 7.34 6.07 -23.81
N PRO A 56 7.94 6.91 -22.95
CA PRO A 56 9.08 7.71 -23.33
C PRO A 56 10.14 6.78 -23.93
N SER A 57 10.44 6.97 -25.21
CA SER A 57 11.41 6.16 -25.94
C SER A 57 12.73 6.16 -25.18
N SER A 58 13.16 4.99 -24.69
CA SER A 58 14.54 4.80 -24.25
C SER A 58 15.44 5.12 -25.44
N ASN A 59 16.14 6.25 -25.38
CA ASN A 59 17.23 6.55 -26.29
C ASN A 59 18.35 5.54 -26.01
N CYS A 60 18.36 4.45 -26.78
CA CYS A 60 19.51 3.56 -26.95
C CYS A 60 20.35 4.02 -28.14
#